data_AF-A0A843DEG0-F1
#
_entry.id   AF-A0A843DEG0-F1
#
_cell.length_a   1.000
_cell.length_b   1.000
_cell.length_c   1.000
_cell.angle_alpha   90.00
_cell.angle_beta   90.00
_cell.angle_gamma   90.00
#
_symmetry.space_group_name_H-M   'P 1'
#
loop_
_entity.id
_entity.type
_entity.pdbx_description
1 polymer ?
#
loop_
_entity_poly.entity_id
_entity_poly.type
_entity_poly.pdbx_seq_one_letter_code
_entity_poly.pdbx_strand_id
1 'polypeptide(L)'
;AEFLHIDQKKAQKRVLTLLPFIVIIAGLLLWSNLSPTGYAVLWNYFAWFNQIIASCALLLATAYLACKAKPWIITAVPAAFMCFICLTYLFWSSPEHIAGVPFGIGLPLEVSYVISVILAVILCAAAVICGKRLSKKSDFEPDCPAKYPEE
;
A
#
# COMPACT_ATOMS: atom_id res chain seq x y z
N ALA A 1 2.74 -15.37 7.46
CA ALA A 1 2.35 -16.77 7.72
C ALA A 1 2.66 -17.65 6.51
N GLU A 2 2.26 -17.25 5.31
CA GLU A 2 2.67 -17.92 4.05
C GLU A 2 4.19 -17.89 3.86
N PHE A 3 4.83 -16.74 4.08
CA PHE A 3 6.30 -16.64 4.11
C PHE A 3 6.99 -17.51 5.19
N LEU A 4 6.27 -17.83 6.26
CA LEU A 4 6.78 -18.64 7.38
C LEU A 4 6.31 -20.10 7.29
N HIS A 5 5.62 -20.49 6.20
CA HIS A 5 5.02 -21.81 6.02
C HIS A 5 4.16 -22.28 7.21
N ILE A 6 3.52 -21.34 7.91
CA ILE A 6 2.64 -21.65 9.05
C ILE A 6 1.23 -21.91 8.52
N ASP A 7 0.82 -23.17 8.60
CA ASP A 7 -0.53 -23.62 8.24
C ASP A 7 -1.60 -22.90 9.08
N GLN A 8 -2.47 -22.11 8.43
CA GLN A 8 -3.45 -21.23 9.09
C GLN A 8 -4.80 -21.91 9.42
N LYS A 9 -4.96 -23.22 9.15
CA LYS A 9 -6.25 -23.94 9.32
C LYS A 9 -6.79 -23.92 10.75
N LYS A 10 -5.91 -23.94 11.76
CA LYS A 10 -6.30 -23.96 13.18
C LYS A 10 -6.30 -22.55 13.76
N ALA A 11 -7.39 -22.17 14.44
CA ALA A 11 -7.54 -20.86 15.10
C ALA A 11 -6.36 -20.51 16.02
N GLN A 12 -5.79 -21.50 16.73
CA GLN A 12 -4.62 -21.33 17.59
C GLN A 12 -3.38 -20.82 16.85
N LYS A 13 -3.12 -21.30 15.62
CA LYS A 13 -1.98 -20.86 14.81
C LYS A 13 -2.18 -19.44 14.26
N ARG A 14 -3.44 -19.04 14.04
CA ARG A 14 -3.81 -17.65 13.68
C ARG A 14 -3.52 -16.69 14.82
N VAL A 15 -3.94 -17.05 16.04
CA VAL A 15 -3.65 -16.24 17.25
C VAL A 15 -2.15 -16.14 17.50
N LEU A 16 -1.39 -17.23 17.39
CA LEU A 16 0.06 -17.22 17.60
C LEU A 16 0.80 -16.30 16.61
N THR A 17 0.35 -16.26 15.35
CA THR A 17 0.94 -15.38 14.32
C THR A 17 0.56 -13.91 14.55
N LEU A 18 -0.62 -13.65 15.13
CA LEU A 18 -1.12 -12.30 15.45
C LEU A 18 -0.52 -11.74 16.74
N LEU A 19 -0.18 -12.60 17.69
CA LEU A 19 0.34 -12.25 19.02
C LEU A 19 1.52 -11.26 18.99
N PRO A 20 2.57 -11.42 18.15
CA PRO A 20 3.65 -10.44 18.07
C PRO A 20 3.16 -9.06 17.61
N PHE A 21 2.22 -8.99 16.66
CA PHE A 21 1.64 -7.72 16.21
C PHE A 21 0.82 -7.06 17.33
N ILE A 22 0.05 -7.84 18.07
CA ILE A 22 -0.76 -7.35 19.19
C ILE A 22 0.13 -6.72 20.27
N VAL A 23 1.23 -7.39 20.64
CA VAL A 23 2.18 -6.88 21.65
C VAL A 23 2.83 -5.57 21.19
N ILE A 24 3.27 -5.50 19.94
CA ILE A 24 3.88 -4.29 19.37
C ILE A 24 2.87 -3.12 19.35
N ILE A 25 1.64 -3.37 18.87
CA ILE A 25 0.59 -2.35 18.81
C ILE A 25 0.20 -1.87 20.22
N ALA A 26 0.03 -2.79 21.17
CA ALA A 26 -0.26 -2.43 22.55
C ALA A 26 0.85 -1.58 23.17
N GLY A 27 2.12 -1.92 22.93
CA GLY A 27 3.27 -1.11 23.37
C GLY A 27 3.29 0.29 22.77
N LEU A 28 3.03 0.42 21.47
CA LEU A 28 2.93 1.72 20.79
C LEU A 28 1.77 2.58 21.32
N LEU A 29 0.61 1.96 21.60
CA LEU A 29 -0.55 2.65 22.17
C LEU A 29 -0.29 3.11 23.61
N LEU A 30 0.38 2.31 24.43
CA LEU A 30 0.77 2.71 25.78
C LEU A 30 1.76 3.88 25.73
N TRP A 31 2.78 3.80 24.88
CA TRP A 31 3.72 4.90 24.65
C TRP A 31 3.01 6.18 24.17
N SER A 32 2.04 6.03 23.28
CA SER A 32 1.22 7.14 22.78
C SER A 32 0.40 7.84 23.85
N ASN A 33 -0.09 7.12 24.86
CA ASN A 33 -0.86 7.72 25.94
C ASN A 33 0.03 8.47 26.94
N LEU A 34 1.30 8.09 27.03
CA LEU A 34 2.30 8.73 27.90
C LEU A 34 2.89 10.01 27.28
N SER A 35 2.89 10.12 25.94
CA SER A 35 3.44 11.27 25.22
C SER A 35 2.34 12.22 24.73
N PRO A 36 2.42 13.53 25.01
CA PRO A 36 1.41 14.50 24.56
C PRO A 36 1.33 14.63 23.02
N THR A 37 2.40 14.26 22.29
CA THR A 37 2.42 14.25 20.82
C THR A 37 2.28 12.86 20.22
N GLY A 38 2.36 11.79 21.03
CA GLY A 38 2.42 10.40 20.53
C GLY A 38 1.20 10.00 19.70
N TYR A 39 0.01 10.43 20.11
CA TYR A 39 -1.23 10.12 19.38
C TYR A 39 -1.26 10.77 18.00
N ALA A 40 -0.87 12.05 17.90
CA ALA A 40 -0.84 12.76 16.63
C ALA A 40 0.14 12.11 15.63
N VAL A 41 1.30 11.66 16.12
CA VAL A 41 2.27 10.93 15.30
C VAL A 41 1.66 9.62 14.78
N LEU A 42 1.15 8.76 15.66
CA LEU A 42 0.55 7.48 15.24
C LEU A 42 -0.61 7.68 14.27
N TRP A 43 -1.43 8.71 14.49
CA TRP A 43 -2.54 9.02 13.61
C TRP A 43 -2.07 9.42 12.21
N ASN A 44 -1.01 10.23 12.10
CA ASN A 44 -0.42 10.58 10.80
C ASN A 44 0.10 9.35 10.05
N TYR A 45 0.80 8.43 10.74
CA TYR A 45 1.24 7.16 10.16
C TYR A 45 0.05 6.32 9.68
N PHE A 46 -0.99 6.18 10.49
CA PHE A 46 -2.18 5.41 10.15
C PHE A 46 -2.92 6.00 8.95
N ALA A 47 -3.15 7.32 8.94
CA ALA A 47 -3.84 8.02 7.87
C ALA A 47 -3.07 7.92 6.54
N TRP A 48 -1.75 8.13 6.57
CA TRP A 48 -0.90 8.00 5.38
C TRP A 48 -0.85 6.55 4.87
N PHE A 49 -0.72 5.56 5.75
CA PHE A 49 -0.71 4.15 5.35
C PHE A 49 -2.02 3.72 4.68
N ASN A 50 -3.17 4.23 5.15
CA ASN A 50 -4.46 4.00 4.49
C ASN A 50 -4.50 4.55 3.05
N GLN A 51 -3.85 5.68 2.80
CA GLN A 51 -3.73 6.22 1.43
C GLN A 51 -2.86 5.33 0.54
N ILE A 52 -1.78 4.76 1.09
CA ILE A 52 -0.96 3.78 0.36
C ILE A 52 -1.80 2.56 -0.02
N ILE A 53 -2.55 1.98 0.93
CA ILE A 53 -3.41 0.83 0.64
C ILE A 53 -4.44 1.17 -0.44
N ALA A 54 -5.08 2.34 -0.36
CA ALA A 54 -6.02 2.81 -1.39
C ALA A 54 -5.34 2.95 -2.76
N SER A 55 -4.11 3.48 -2.80
CA SER A 55 -3.34 3.60 -4.05
C SER A 55 -3.00 2.23 -4.67
N CYS A 56 -2.61 1.25 -3.84
CA CYS A 56 -2.35 -0.11 -4.28
C CYS A 56 -3.62 -0.79 -4.82
N ALA A 57 -4.75 -0.60 -4.14
CA ALA A 57 -6.05 -1.10 -4.60
C ALA A 57 -6.46 -0.49 -5.95
N LEU A 58 -6.23 0.81 -6.16
CA LEU A 58 -6.50 1.48 -7.43
C LEU A 58 -5.57 1.01 -8.56
N LEU A 59 -4.29 0.76 -8.29
CA LEU A 59 -3.36 0.17 -9.26
C LEU A 59 -3.80 -1.26 -9.63
N LEU A 60 -4.23 -2.06 -8.66
CA LEU A 60 -4.77 -3.39 -8.89
C LEU A 60 -6.06 -3.34 -9.74
N ALA A 61 -6.98 -2.45 -9.41
CA ALA A 61 -8.21 -2.23 -10.18
C ALA A 61 -7.89 -1.79 -11.63
N THR A 62 -6.88 -0.93 -11.79
CA THR A 62 -6.39 -0.50 -13.11
C THR A 62 -5.84 -1.67 -13.92
N ALA A 63 -5.02 -2.53 -13.31
CA ALA A 63 -4.51 -3.73 -13.97
C ALA A 63 -5.64 -4.70 -14.34
N TYR A 64 -6.63 -4.87 -13.47
CA TYR A 64 -7.80 -5.71 -13.71
C TYR A 64 -8.66 -5.21 -14.89
N LEU A 65 -8.99 -3.91 -14.92
CA LEU A 65 -9.76 -3.32 -16.02
C LEU A 65 -8.98 -3.37 -17.34
N ALA A 66 -7.67 -3.13 -17.29
CA ALA A 66 -6.80 -3.26 -18.46
C ALA A 66 -6.75 -4.71 -18.98
N CYS A 67 -6.79 -5.71 -18.09
CA CYS A 67 -6.88 -7.13 -18.46
C CYS A 67 -8.17 -7.46 -19.20
N LYS A 68 -9.30 -6.87 -18.78
CA LYS A 68 -10.61 -7.06 -19.39
C LYS A 68 -10.88 -6.16 -20.61
N ALA A 69 -9.89 -5.41 -21.08
CA ALA A 69 -10.06 -4.40 -22.13
C ALA A 69 -11.19 -3.39 -21.86
N LYS A 70 -11.50 -3.13 -20.58
CA LYS A 70 -12.49 -2.15 -20.11
C LYS A 70 -11.83 -0.77 -19.94
N PRO A 71 -12.60 0.34 -19.80
CA PRO A 71 -12.03 1.68 -19.61
C PRO A 71 -11.25 1.80 -18.30
N TRP A 72 -9.96 1.44 -18.34
CA TRP A 72 -9.02 1.45 -17.22
C TRP A 72 -8.56 2.87 -16.83
N ILE A 73 -8.78 3.86 -17.70
CA ILE A 73 -8.40 5.26 -17.47
C ILE A 73 -9.11 5.82 -16.22
N ILE A 74 -10.35 5.40 -15.98
CA ILE A 74 -11.19 5.87 -14.86
C ILE A 74 -10.53 5.57 -13.51
N THR A 75 -9.83 4.44 -13.39
CA THR A 75 -9.09 4.07 -12.16
C THR A 75 -7.63 4.50 -12.23
N ALA A 76 -7.03 4.59 -13.43
CA ALA A 76 -5.62 4.95 -13.58
C ALA A 76 -5.32 6.41 -13.21
N VAL A 77 -6.21 7.34 -13.55
CA VAL A 77 -6.05 8.76 -13.20
C VAL A 77 -6.02 8.98 -11.68
N PRO A 78 -7.01 8.52 -10.89
CA PRO A 78 -6.95 8.64 -9.44
C PRO A 78 -5.83 7.79 -8.83
N ALA A 79 -5.45 6.64 -9.44
CA ALA A 79 -4.29 5.87 -8.99
C ALA A 79 -3.00 6.69 -9.10
N ALA A 80 -2.76 7.32 -10.25
CA ALA A 80 -1.56 8.13 -10.50
C ALA A 80 -1.46 9.31 -9.52
N PHE A 81 -2.57 10.00 -9.29
CA PHE A 81 -2.64 11.09 -8.33
C PHE A 81 -2.36 10.61 -6.90
N MET A 82 -2.99 9.52 -6.47
CA MET A 82 -2.77 8.97 -5.13
C MET A 82 -1.32 8.51 -4.94
N CYS A 83 -0.72 7.84 -5.93
CA CYS A 83 0.68 7.46 -5.88
C CYS A 83 1.60 8.68 -5.81
N PHE A 84 1.32 9.74 -6.58
CA PHE A 84 2.08 10.98 -6.55
C PHE A 84 2.08 11.62 -5.15
N ILE A 85 0.90 11.76 -4.52
CA ILE A 85 0.78 12.34 -3.17
C ILE A 85 1.49 11.46 -2.14
N CYS A 86 1.28 10.14 -2.17
CA CYS A 86 1.90 9.23 -1.21
C CYS A 86 3.42 9.20 -1.31
N LEU A 87 3.96 9.21 -2.54
CA LEU A 87 5.40 9.22 -2.81
C LEU A 87 6.03 10.57 -2.47
N THR A 88 5.36 11.67 -2.80
CA THR A 88 5.86 13.01 -2.46
C THR A 88 5.97 13.13 -0.95
N TYR A 89 4.94 12.68 -0.24
CA TYR A 89 4.97 12.66 1.21
C TYR A 89 6.12 11.81 1.74
N LEU A 90 6.35 10.61 1.21
CA LEU A 90 7.47 9.74 1.62
C LEU A 90 8.86 10.37 1.38
N PHE A 91 9.05 11.06 0.25
CA PHE A 91 10.35 11.66 -0.08
C PHE A 91 10.60 12.96 0.68
N TRP A 92 9.56 13.75 0.90
CA TRP A 92 9.65 15.04 1.57
C TRP A 92 9.61 14.94 3.10
N SER A 93 8.84 13.98 3.65
CA SER A 93 8.63 13.87 5.10
C SER A 93 9.94 13.62 5.82
N SER A 94 10.38 14.57 6.63
CA SER A 94 11.51 14.43 7.55
C SER A 94 11.16 15.11 8.87
N PRO A 95 11.66 14.59 10.01
CA PRO A 95 11.53 15.24 11.31
C PRO A 95 12.02 16.70 11.32
N GLU A 96 12.91 17.08 10.40
CA GLU A 96 13.43 18.45 10.24
C GLU A 96 12.42 19.39 9.56
N HIS A 97 11.55 18.86 8.69
CA HIS A 97 10.58 19.67 7.95
C HIS A 97 9.23 19.77 8.67
N ILE A 98 8.79 18.72 9.35
CA ILE A 98 7.59 18.73 10.20
C ILE A 98 7.84 17.86 11.43
N ALA A 99 7.52 18.40 12.61
CA ALA A 99 7.51 17.59 13.84
C ALA A 99 6.34 16.59 13.82
N GLY A 100 6.64 15.30 13.95
CA GLY A 100 5.63 14.25 14.11
C GLY A 100 5.06 13.63 12.83
N VAL A 101 5.73 13.81 11.69
CA VAL A 101 5.46 13.07 10.45
C VAL A 101 6.27 11.78 10.36
N PRO A 102 5.88 10.85 9.48
CA PRO A 102 6.65 9.66 9.19
C PRO A 102 8.10 9.97 8.79
N PHE A 103 9.02 9.12 9.25
CA PHE A 103 10.41 9.21 8.85
C PHE A 103 10.52 8.85 7.37
N GLY A 104 10.69 9.87 6.54
CA GLY A 104 10.96 9.74 5.11
C GLY A 104 12.38 10.18 4.77
N ILE A 105 12.64 10.46 3.50
CA ILE A 105 13.99 10.74 3.02
C ILE A 105 14.45 12.18 3.35
N GLY A 106 13.51 13.12 3.49
CA GLY A 106 13.82 14.52 3.80
C GLY A 106 14.38 15.32 2.64
N LEU A 107 14.00 14.98 1.41
CA LEU A 107 14.42 15.72 0.22
C LEU A 107 13.73 17.09 0.14
N PRO A 108 14.34 18.08 -0.53
CA PRO A 108 13.67 19.34 -0.87
C PRO A 108 12.36 19.07 -1.61
N LEU A 109 11.36 19.94 -1.39
CA LEU A 109 10.01 19.75 -1.92
C LEU A 109 9.99 19.66 -3.46
N GLU A 110 10.78 20.49 -4.13
CA GLU A 110 10.89 20.50 -5.60
C GLU A 110 11.40 19.16 -6.14
N VAL A 111 12.46 18.62 -5.53
CA VAL A 111 13.06 17.33 -5.90
C VAL A 111 12.07 16.20 -5.64
N SER A 112 11.39 16.25 -4.49
CA SER A 112 10.36 15.27 -4.11
C SER A 112 9.22 15.22 -5.12
N TYR A 113 8.73 16.37 -5.61
CA TYR A 113 7.69 16.40 -6.63
C TYR A 113 8.13 15.76 -7.94
N VAL A 114 9.32 16.12 -8.44
CA VAL A 114 9.83 15.59 -9.71
C VAL A 114 9.99 14.08 -9.66
N ILE A 115 10.62 13.56 -8.61
CA ILE A 115 10.83 12.11 -8.43
C ILE A 115 9.48 11.40 -8.31
N SER A 116 8.54 11.98 -7.57
CA SER A 116 7.23 11.37 -7.32
C SER A 116 6.36 11.31 -8.57
N VAL A 117 6.38 12.35 -9.42
CA VAL A 117 5.67 12.33 -10.70
C VAL A 117 6.22 11.22 -11.59
N ILE A 118 7.55 11.13 -11.71
CA ILE A 118 8.21 10.10 -12.53
C ILE A 118 7.82 8.70 -12.04
N LEU A 119 7.93 8.46 -10.73
CA LEU A 119 7.57 7.16 -10.15
C LEU A 119 6.08 6.84 -10.25
N ALA A 120 5.19 7.81 -10.05
CA ALA A 120 3.75 7.61 -10.21
C ALA A 120 3.39 7.21 -11.64
N VAL A 121 3.98 7.88 -12.63
CA VAL A 121 3.80 7.53 -14.05
C VAL A 121 4.32 6.12 -14.34
N ILE A 122 5.51 5.77 -13.83
CA ILE A 122 6.09 4.44 -13.98
C ILE A 122 5.18 3.36 -13.37
N LEU A 123 4.69 3.56 -12.15
CA LEU A 123 3.82 2.61 -11.45
C LEU A 123 2.49 2.42 -12.18
N CYS A 124 1.85 3.51 -12.62
CA CYS A 124 0.62 3.42 -13.40
C CYS A 124 0.85 2.75 -14.76
N ALA A 125 1.92 3.08 -15.46
CA ALA A 125 2.28 2.41 -16.71
C ALA A 125 2.54 0.92 -16.48
N ALA A 126 3.25 0.55 -15.43
CA ALA A 126 3.51 -0.83 -15.06
C ALA A 126 2.21 -1.59 -14.76
N ALA A 127 1.27 -0.99 -14.02
CA ALA A 127 -0.03 -1.60 -13.75
C ALA A 127 -0.84 -1.86 -15.04
N VAL A 128 -0.87 -0.89 -15.96
CA VAL A 128 -1.57 -1.04 -17.25
C VAL A 128 -0.88 -2.08 -18.14
N ILE A 129 0.45 -2.07 -18.22
CA ILE A 129 1.23 -3.06 -18.99
C ILE A 129 1.03 -4.46 -18.40
N CYS A 130 1.06 -4.60 -17.08
CA CYS A 130 0.80 -5.85 -16.38
C CYS A 130 -0.60 -6.37 -16.73
N GLY A 131 -1.63 -5.53 -16.62
CA GLY A 131 -3.00 -5.88 -17.00
C GLY A 131 -3.11 -6.34 -18.47
N LYS A 132 -2.50 -5.60 -19.40
CA LYS A 132 -2.49 -5.98 -20.83
C LYS A 132 -1.72 -7.29 -21.11
N ARG A 133 -0.64 -7.57 -20.36
CA ARG A 133 0.11 -8.84 -20.47
C ARG A 133 -0.71 -10.01 -19.94
N LEU A 134 -1.43 -9.80 -18.84
CA LEU A 134 -2.34 -10.79 -18.25
C LEU A 134 -3.48 -11.15 -19.21
N SER A 135 -4.03 -10.16 -19.92
CA SER A 135 -5.07 -10.37 -20.95
C SER A 135 -4.65 -11.35 -22.07
N LYS A 136 -3.35 -11.41 -22.39
CA LYS A 136 -2.82 -12.29 -23.45
C LYS A 136 -2.54 -13.72 -23.00
N LYS A 137 -2.52 -13.99 -21.69
CA LYS A 137 -2.29 -15.36 -21.19
C LYS A 137 -3.60 -16.13 -21.25
N SER A 138 -3.63 -17.20 -22.04
CA SER A 138 -4.78 -18.10 -22.16
C SER A 138 -5.14 -18.84 -20.86
N ASP A 139 -4.17 -18.96 -19.94
CA ASP A 139 -4.32 -19.64 -18.64
C ASP A 139 -4.77 -18.68 -17.52
N PHE A 140 -4.82 -17.38 -17.78
CA PHE A 140 -5.22 -16.39 -16.78
C PHE A 140 -6.66 -15.96 -17.02
N GLU A 141 -7.56 -16.49 -16.20
CA GLU A 141 -8.96 -16.10 -16.17
C GLU A 141 -9.19 -15.12 -15.00
N PRO A 142 -9.42 -13.82 -15.26
CA PRO A 142 -9.51 -12.79 -14.21
C PRO A 142 -10.73 -12.94 -13.30
N ASP A 143 -11.73 -13.72 -13.71
CA ASP A 143 -12.95 -14.01 -12.95
C ASP A 143 -12.94 -15.41 -12.33
N CYS A 144 -11.87 -16.18 -12.51
CA CYS A 144 -11.78 -17.49 -11.86
C CYS A 144 -11.86 -17.26 -10.35
N PRO A 145 -12.86 -17.83 -9.66
CA PRO A 145 -12.84 -17.84 -8.21
C PRO A 145 -11.50 -18.46 -7.83
N ALA A 146 -10.79 -17.84 -6.87
CA ALA A 146 -9.55 -18.41 -6.37
C ALA A 146 -9.81 -19.89 -6.14
N LYS A 147 -9.08 -20.77 -6.85
CA LYS A 147 -9.15 -22.20 -6.61
C LYS A 147 -8.63 -22.39 -5.20
N TYR A 148 -9.54 -22.31 -4.23
CA TYR A 148 -9.28 -22.81 -2.91
C TYR A 148 -8.97 -24.29 -3.13
N PRO A 149 -7.81 -24.79 -2.66
CA PRO A 149 -7.64 -26.24 -2.63
C PRO A 149 -8.88 -26.81 -1.96
N GLU A 150 -9.60 -27.66 -2.67
CA GLU A 150 -10.75 -28.35 -2.09
C GLU A 150 -10.23 -29.16 -0.90
N GLU A 151 -10.69 -28.79 0.28
CA GLU A 151 -10.51 -29.52 1.53
C GLU A 151 -11.88 -29.81 2.13
#